data_AF-I1XJZ7-F1
#
_entry.id   AF-I1XJZ7-F1
#
_cell.length_a   1.000
_cell.length_b   1.000
_cell.length_c   1.000
_cell.angle_alpha   90.00
_cell.angle_beta   90.00
_cell.angle_gamma   90.00
#
_symmetry.space_group_name_H-M   'P 1'
#
loop_
_entity.id
_entity.type
_entity.pdbx_description
1 polymer ?
#
loop_
_entity_poly.entity_id
_entity_poly.type
_entity_poly.pdbx_seq_one_letter_code
_entity_poly.pdbx_strand_id
1 'polypeptide(L)' 'MNNNNSNPANADEVVCDCSGTTRGKIISLIEQGIVDTDTISRKTGAISGCGSCDYDIENLLDELVLK' A
#
# COMPACT_ATOMS: atom_id res chain seq x y z
N MET A 1 -17.78 -1.78 -15.39
CA MET A 1 -16.57 -1.05 -14.98
C MET A 1 -15.50 -2.09 -14.72
N ASN A 2 -14.55 -2.29 -15.64
CA ASN A 2 -13.47 -3.28 -15.47
C ASN A 2 -12.14 -2.54 -15.55
N ASN A 3 -11.45 -2.39 -14.43
CA ASN A 3 -10.09 -1.86 -14.45
C ASN A 3 -9.17 -2.85 -13.73
N ASN A 4 -8.79 -3.91 -14.45
CA ASN A 4 -7.60 -4.70 -14.15
C ASN A 4 -6.39 -3.78 -14.35
N ASN A 5 -5.66 -3.42 -13.31
CA ASN A 5 -4.46 -2.60 -13.49
C ASN A 5 -3.36 -2.85 -12.45
N SER A 6 -2.75 -4.03 -12.53
CA SER A 6 -1.38 -4.23 -12.07
C SER A 6 -0.42 -3.43 -12.96
N ASN A 7 -0.28 -2.13 -12.72
CA ASN A 7 0.70 -1.27 -13.40
C ASN A 7 1.29 -0.25 -12.42
N PRO A 8 2.63 -0.04 -12.40
CA PRO A 8 3.28 1.07 -11.67
C PRO A 8 2.80 2.48 -12.06
N ALA A 9 1.86 2.63 -13.01
CA ALA A 9 1.30 3.92 -13.42
C ALA A 9 0.35 4.59 -12.42
N ASN A 10 -0.04 3.92 -11.32
CA ASN A 10 -0.97 4.49 -10.32
C ASN A 10 -0.27 4.84 -9.00
N ALA A 11 0.93 5.41 -9.03
CA ALA A 11 1.66 5.80 -7.81
C ALA A 11 0.87 6.79 -6.93
N ASP A 12 0.03 7.62 -7.54
CA ASP A 12 -0.81 8.62 -6.87
C ASP A 12 -2.16 8.07 -6.36
N GLU A 13 -2.47 6.79 -6.64
CA GLU A 13 -3.68 6.15 -6.13
C GLU A 13 -3.67 6.12 -4.61
N VAL A 14 -4.69 6.71 -3.99
CA VAL A 14 -4.88 6.66 -2.53
C VAL A 14 -5.36 5.27 -2.15
N VAL A 15 -4.57 4.59 -1.33
CA VAL A 15 -4.88 3.27 -0.77
C VAL A 15 -5.52 3.40 0.61
N CYS A 16 -5.18 4.44 1.38
CA CYS A 16 -5.80 4.72 2.66
C CYS A 16 -6.40 6.14 2.67
N ASP A 17 -7.72 6.24 2.63
CA ASP A 17 -8.43 7.53 2.68
C ASP A 17 -8.22 8.29 3.99
N CYS A 18 -7.98 7.58 5.10
CA CYS A 18 -7.80 8.24 6.41
C CYS A 18 -6.49 9.02 6.51
N SER A 19 -5.39 8.45 6.03
CA SER A 19 -4.05 9.06 6.11
C SER A 19 -3.62 9.73 4.79
N GLY A 20 -4.35 9.48 3.70
CA GLY A 20 -3.93 9.86 2.35
C GLY A 20 -2.75 9.02 1.83
N THR A 21 -2.48 7.84 2.41
CA THR A 21 -1.36 6.99 1.97
C THR A 21 -1.63 6.50 0.55
N THR A 22 -0.69 6.75 -0.35
CA THR A 22 -0.79 6.31 -1.74
C THR A 22 -0.06 4.99 -2.01
N ARG A 23 -0.41 4.33 -3.12
CA ARG A 23 0.23 3.11 -3.61
C ARG A 23 1.73 3.33 -3.81
N GLY A 24 2.12 4.45 -4.41
CA GLY A 24 3.53 4.79 -4.64
C GLY A 24 4.32 4.93 -3.33
N LYS A 25 3.69 5.46 -2.27
CA LYS A 25 4.32 5.53 -0.96
C LYS A 25 4.62 4.16 -0.38
N ILE A 26 3.69 3.20 -0.52
CA ILE A 26 3.88 1.82 -0.06
C ILE A 26 4.98 1.12 -0.88
N ILE A 27 4.93 1.23 -2.21
CA ILE A 27 5.95 0.66 -3.11
C ILE A 27 7.35 1.17 -2.75
N SER A 28 7.50 2.48 -2.53
CA SER A 28 8.78 3.08 -2.14
C SER A 28 9.32 2.51 -0.83
N LEU A 29 8.46 2.11 0.12
CA LEU A 29 8.88 1.47 1.36
C LEU A 29 9.31 0.02 1.12
N ILE A 30 8.59 -0.71 0.28
CA ILE A 30 8.94 -2.09 -0.13
C ILE A 30 10.30 -2.12 -0.83
N GLU A 31 10.58 -1.16 -1.72
CA GLU A 31 11.89 -1.02 -2.38
C GLU A 31 13.03 -0.74 -1.39
N GLN A 32 12.71 -0.18 -0.21
CA GLN A 32 13.67 0.00 0.90
C GLN A 32 13.79 -1.26 1.78
N GLY A 33 13.12 -2.36 1.43
CA GLY A 33 13.10 -3.62 2.17
C GLY A 33 12.08 -3.65 3.32
N ILE A 34 11.18 -2.67 3.40
CA ILE A 34 10.13 -2.63 4.44
C ILE A 34 8.93 -3.40 3.91
N VAL A 35 8.76 -4.62 4.41
CA VAL A 35 7.73 -5.57 3.96
C VAL A 35 6.79 -6.02 5.08
N ASP A 36 6.75 -5.28 6.19
CA ASP A 36 5.86 -5.53 7.33
C ASP A 36 4.84 -4.41 7.51
N THR A 37 3.57 -4.78 7.73
CA THR A 37 2.44 -3.85 7.85
C THR A 37 2.56 -2.92 9.06
N ASP A 38 3.17 -3.37 10.15
CA ASP A 38 3.40 -2.58 11.37
C ASP A 38 4.37 -1.39 11.12
N THR A 39 5.49 -1.62 10.44
CA THR A 39 6.41 -0.53 10.05
C THR A 39 5.80 0.38 8.99
N ILE A 40 5.03 -0.17 8.04
CA ILE A 40 4.30 0.63 7.04
C ILE A 40 3.28 1.54 7.73
N SER A 41 2.51 1.02 8.70
CA SER A 41 1.57 1.78 9.51
C SER A 41 2.27 2.94 10.22
N ARG A 42 3.37 2.68 10.95
CA ARG A 42 4.13 3.74 11.62
C ARG A 42 4.69 4.81 10.68
N LYS A 43 5.08 4.44 9.46
CA LYS A 43 5.71 5.37 8.50
C LYS A 43 4.71 6.16 7.66
N THR A 44 3.46 5.71 7.58
CA THR A 44 2.47 6.28 6.65
C THR A 44 1.16 6.70 7.32
N GLY A 45 0.85 6.18 8.50
CA GLY A 45 -0.45 6.31 9.15
C GLY A 45 -1.55 5.44 8.55
N ALA A 46 -1.25 4.61 7.55
CA ALA A 46 -2.21 3.61 7.07
C ALA A 46 -2.47 2.55 8.16
N ILE A 47 -3.64 1.91 8.13
CA ILE A 47 -4.06 0.84 9.07
C ILE A 47 -4.28 1.33 10.52
N SER A 48 -3.68 2.44 10.96
CA SER A 48 -3.84 2.96 12.33
C SER A 48 -5.18 3.64 12.61
N GLY A 49 -6.01 3.84 11.58
CA GLY A 49 -7.30 4.54 11.66
C GLY A 49 -8.49 3.59 11.63
N CYS A 50 -9.25 3.60 10.53
CA CYS A 50 -10.45 2.77 10.38
C CYS A 50 -10.16 1.32 9.96
N GLY A 51 -8.94 1.02 9.49
CA GLY A 51 -8.52 -0.32 9.05
C GLY A 51 -9.08 -0.77 7.69
N SER A 52 -9.81 0.06 6.95
CA SER A 52 -10.41 -0.35 5.66
C SER A 52 -9.39 -0.73 4.59
N CYS A 53 -8.18 -0.17 4.65
CA CYS A 53 -7.11 -0.39 3.67
C CYS A 53 -6.18 -1.57 4.01
N ASP A 54 -6.43 -2.30 5.11
CA ASP A 54 -5.51 -3.33 5.61
C ASP A 54 -5.30 -4.44 4.56
N TYR A 55 -6.40 -4.99 4.06
CA TYR A 55 -6.40 -6.03 3.03
C TYR A 55 -5.75 -5.57 1.71
N ASP A 56 -5.95 -4.32 1.31
CA ASP A 56 -5.34 -3.78 0.09
C ASP A 56 -3.83 -3.69 0.21
N ILE A 57 -3.32 -3.32 1.40
CA ILE A 57 -1.88 -3.24 1.68
C ILE A 57 -1.26 -4.63 1.77
N GLU A 58 -1.92 -5.59 2.40
CA GLU A 58 -1.47 -6.99 2.43
C GLU A 58 -1.36 -7.57 1.02
N ASN A 59 -2.38 -7.41 0.18
CA ASN A 59 -2.35 -7.84 -1.22
C ASN A 59 -1.21 -7.18 -2.01
N LEU A 60 -0.94 -5.90 -1.76
CA LEU A 60 0.17 -5.16 -2.38
C LEU A 60 1.54 -5.73 -1.99
N LEU A 61 1.71 -6.13 -0.73
CA LEU A 61 2.91 -6.79 -0.25
C LEU A 61 3.08 -8.16 -0.93
N ASP A 62 2.02 -8.97 -0.94
CA ASP A 62 2.05 -10.30 -1.58
C ASP A 62 2.38 -10.20 -3.08
N GLU A 63 1.77 -9.26 -3.82
CA GLU A 63 2.01 -9.05 -5.26
C GLU A 63 3.47 -8.66 -5.57
N LEU A 64 4.14 -7.95 -4.66
CA LEU A 64 5.46 -7.35 -4.91
C LEU A 64 6.62 -8.12 -4.27
N VAL A 65 6.37 -8.84 -3.18
CA VAL A 65 7.39 -9.61 -2.45
C VAL A 65 7.51 -11.04 -2.96
N LEU A 66 6.42 -11.65 -3.43
CA LEU A 66 6.42 -13.03 -3.96
C LEU A 66 6.68 -13.12 -5.47
N LYS A 67 7.21 -12.06 -6.09
CA LYS A 67 7.60 -12.03 -7.50
C LYS A 67 8.94 -12.72 -7.79
#